data_AF-A0A965PA65-F1
#
_entry.id   AF-A0A965PA65-F1
#
_cell.length_a   1.000
_cell.length_b   1.000
_cell.length_c   1.000
_cell.angle_alpha   90.00
_cell.angle_beta   90.00
_cell.angle_gamma   90.00
#
_symmetry.space_group_name_H-M   'P 1'
#
loop_
_entity.id
_entity.type
_entity.pdbx_description
1 polymer ?
#
loop_
_entity_poly.entity_id
_entity_poly.type
_entity_poly.pdbx_seq_one_letter_code
_entity_poly.pdbx_strand_id
1 'polypeptide(L)'
;MSNLKVQGNASGAGTTTLQSPNTSTSATLTLPDSTSADTLGYLNAPINEQSAAYTAVLADAGKIIFHPSTDANARTFTIPANGSVAYATGTVLTFINMTSQVVTIAITTDTMYLAGAGTTGSRSLAQYGIATAVKMTSTTWLISGTGLT
;
A
#
# COMPACT_ATOMS: atom_id res chain seq x y z
N MET A 1 -19.68 -30.98 5.22
CA MET A 1 -18.85 -30.73 4.01
C MET A 1 -19.11 -29.31 3.57
N SER A 2 -18.08 -28.49 3.44
CA SER A 2 -18.23 -27.09 3.01
C SER A 2 -18.57 -27.06 1.52
N ASN A 3 -19.75 -26.54 1.16
CA ASN A 3 -20.16 -26.41 -0.24
C ASN A 3 -19.80 -24.99 -0.70
N LEU A 4 -18.91 -24.86 -1.68
CA LEU A 4 -18.65 -23.57 -2.35
C LEU A 4 -19.91 -23.20 -3.17
N LYS A 5 -20.50 -22.03 -2.89
CA LYS A 5 -21.65 -21.51 -3.65
C LYS A 5 -21.25 -20.25 -4.41
N VAL A 6 -21.30 -20.32 -5.74
CA VAL A 6 -21.20 -19.15 -6.64
C VAL A 6 -22.60 -18.89 -7.17
N GLN A 7 -23.20 -17.75 -6.85
CA GLN A 7 -24.57 -17.41 -7.26
C GLN A 7 -24.59 -16.08 -8.00
N GLY A 8 -25.04 -16.10 -9.26
CA GLY A 8 -25.42 -14.89 -9.98
C GLY A 8 -26.84 -14.43 -9.62
N ASN A 9 -27.11 -13.12 -9.73
CA ASN A 9 -28.47 -12.59 -9.58
C ASN A 9 -29.25 -12.83 -10.88
N ALA A 10 -30.50 -13.30 -10.76
CA ALA A 10 -31.30 -13.86 -11.86
C ALA A 10 -31.90 -12.83 -12.85
N SER A 11 -31.30 -11.66 -13.05
CA SER A 11 -31.76 -10.72 -14.09
C SER A 11 -30.59 -9.96 -14.73
N GLY A 12 -30.20 -10.39 -15.94
CA GLY A 12 -29.25 -9.67 -16.79
C GLY A 12 -28.25 -10.60 -17.49
N ALA A 13 -27.66 -10.15 -18.60
CA ALA A 13 -26.63 -10.86 -19.37
C ALA A 13 -25.23 -10.84 -18.70
N GLY A 14 -25.16 -10.56 -17.39
CA GLY A 14 -23.89 -10.39 -16.67
C GLY A 14 -23.24 -11.74 -16.34
N THR A 15 -21.93 -11.84 -16.55
CA THR A 15 -21.13 -13.01 -16.19
C THR A 15 -20.22 -12.70 -15.00
N THR A 16 -20.14 -13.61 -14.02
CA THR A 16 -19.13 -13.57 -12.95
C THR A 16 -18.11 -14.68 -13.20
N THR A 17 -16.87 -14.30 -13.49
CA THR A 17 -15.80 -15.26 -13.80
C THR A 17 -14.83 -15.38 -12.62
N LEU A 18 -14.67 -16.60 -12.10
CA LEU A 18 -13.61 -16.99 -11.18
C LEU A 18 -12.61 -17.83 -11.99
N GLN A 19 -11.44 -17.28 -12.31
CA GLN A 19 -10.44 -17.95 -13.15
C GLN A 19 -9.06 -17.82 -12.53
N SER A 20 -8.23 -18.87 -12.63
CA SER A 20 -6.80 -18.76 -12.35
C SER A 20 -6.12 -17.83 -13.37
N PRO A 21 -5.00 -17.18 -12.99
CA PRO A 21 -4.29 -16.27 -13.90
C PRO A 21 -3.68 -16.98 -15.12
N ASN A 22 -3.43 -18.30 -15.05
CA ASN A 22 -3.08 -19.14 -16.21
C ASN A 22 -3.33 -20.64 -15.91
N THR A 23 -3.12 -21.50 -16.91
CA THR A 23 -3.34 -22.97 -16.82
C THR A 23 -2.29 -23.72 -15.99
N SER A 24 -1.20 -23.07 -15.60
CA SER A 24 -0.07 -23.66 -14.88
C SER A 24 0.04 -23.13 -13.44
N THR A 25 -1.02 -22.51 -12.93
CA THR A 25 -1.04 -21.95 -11.57
C THR A 25 -2.05 -22.68 -10.69
N SER A 26 -1.58 -23.18 -9.55
CA SER A 26 -2.42 -23.59 -8.42
C SER A 26 -2.37 -22.51 -7.35
N ALA A 27 -3.51 -21.91 -7.03
CA ALA A 27 -3.64 -20.93 -5.96
C ALA A 27 -4.74 -21.39 -5.00
N THR A 28 -4.42 -21.46 -3.71
CA THR A 28 -5.40 -21.74 -2.65
C THR A 28 -5.79 -20.41 -2.02
N LEU A 29 -7.06 -20.02 -2.15
CA LEU A 29 -7.61 -18.84 -1.49
C LEU A 29 -8.58 -19.31 -0.41
N THR A 30 -8.17 -19.17 0.84
CA THR A 30 -9.02 -19.46 2.00
C THR A 30 -9.88 -18.23 2.27
N LEU A 31 -11.18 -18.34 2.02
CA LEU A 31 -12.15 -17.32 2.45
C LEU A 31 -12.26 -17.35 3.98
N PRO A 32 -12.55 -16.22 4.65
CA PRO A 32 -12.86 -16.24 6.09
C PRO A 32 -14.07 -17.15 6.36
N ASP A 33 -14.15 -17.76 7.55
CA ASP A 33 -15.37 -18.47 7.99
C ASP A 33 -16.32 -17.48 8.69
N SER A 34 -17.62 -17.79 8.81
CA SER A 34 -18.66 -16.91 9.40
C SER A 34 -18.53 -16.59 10.91
N THR A 35 -17.44 -16.95 11.57
CA THR A 35 -16.96 -16.38 12.85
C THR A 35 -15.90 -15.29 12.65
N SER A 36 -15.57 -15.02 11.39
CA SER A 36 -14.64 -14.02 10.86
C SER A 36 -15.44 -13.08 9.94
N ALA A 37 -15.16 -11.78 10.01
CA ALA A 37 -15.82 -10.78 9.17
C ALA A 37 -15.46 -10.96 7.69
N ASP A 38 -16.34 -11.62 6.92
CA ASP A 38 -16.16 -11.80 5.49
C ASP A 38 -15.98 -10.45 4.76
N THR A 39 -14.79 -10.25 4.17
CA THR A 39 -14.53 -9.16 3.21
C THR A 39 -13.76 -9.70 2.02
N LEU A 40 -14.19 -9.38 0.80
CA LEU A 40 -13.43 -9.62 -0.43
C LEU A 40 -12.35 -8.53 -0.56
N GLY A 41 -11.19 -8.74 0.05
CA GLY A 41 -10.07 -7.78 0.07
C GLY A 41 -9.46 -7.65 1.47
N TYR A 42 -8.51 -6.73 1.64
CA TYR A 42 -8.06 -6.38 2.99
C TYR A 42 -9.05 -5.42 3.65
N LEU A 43 -9.69 -5.84 4.74
CA LEU A 43 -10.53 -4.97 5.60
C LEU A 43 -9.68 -4.01 6.45
N ASN A 44 -8.40 -4.35 6.61
CA ASN A 44 -7.38 -3.60 7.35
C ASN A 44 -6.26 -3.19 6.39
N ALA A 45 -5.30 -2.36 6.80
CA ALA A 45 -4.08 -2.14 6.02
C ALA A 45 -2.98 -3.10 6.52
N PRO A 46 -2.49 -4.06 5.70
CA PRO A 46 -1.46 -5.00 6.15
C PRO A 46 -0.17 -4.27 6.52
N ILE A 47 0.51 -4.73 7.57
CA ILE A 47 1.78 -4.17 8.02
C ILE A 47 2.93 -4.88 7.32
N ASN A 48 3.78 -4.09 6.65
CA ASN A 48 5.08 -4.48 6.13
C ASN A 48 6.15 -3.77 6.98
N GLU A 49 6.67 -4.48 8.00
CA GLU A 49 7.71 -3.95 8.88
C GLU A 49 9.07 -3.89 8.18
N GLN A 50 9.75 -2.75 8.27
CA GLN A 50 11.05 -2.50 7.64
C GLN A 50 12.02 -1.86 8.64
N SER A 51 13.10 -2.58 8.95
CA SER A 51 14.19 -2.16 9.85
C SER A 51 15.48 -1.81 9.08
N ALA A 52 15.34 -1.48 7.80
CA ALA A 52 16.41 -1.12 6.88
C ALA A 52 15.89 -0.09 5.87
N ALA A 53 16.79 0.55 5.11
CA ALA A 53 16.36 1.39 4.00
C ALA A 53 15.57 0.53 3.00
N TYR A 54 14.46 1.05 2.51
CA TYR A 54 13.47 0.27 1.77
C TYR A 54 12.98 0.99 0.53
N THR A 55 12.77 0.24 -0.56
CA THR A 55 12.10 0.73 -1.76
C THR A 55 10.80 -0.05 -1.91
N ALA A 56 9.67 0.67 -1.91
CA ALA A 56 8.35 0.05 -2.02
C ALA A 56 8.21 -0.72 -3.34
N VAL A 57 7.50 -1.85 -3.31
CA VAL A 57 7.25 -2.71 -4.48
C VAL A 57 5.76 -2.82 -4.79
N LEU A 58 5.38 -3.29 -5.98
CA LEU A 58 3.96 -3.43 -6.38
C LEU A 58 3.08 -4.12 -5.32
N ALA A 59 3.64 -5.09 -4.60
CA ALA A 59 2.94 -5.82 -3.54
C ALA A 59 2.62 -4.99 -2.29
N ASP A 60 3.10 -3.75 -2.18
CA ASP A 60 2.82 -2.84 -1.06
C ASP A 60 1.59 -1.96 -1.28
N ALA A 61 0.92 -2.07 -2.44
CA ALA A 61 -0.31 -1.35 -2.70
C ALA A 61 -1.35 -1.63 -1.59
N GLY A 62 -1.77 -0.57 -0.90
CA GLY A 62 -2.71 -0.64 0.22
C GLY A 62 -2.11 -1.03 1.57
N LYS A 63 -0.79 -1.20 1.69
CA LYS A 63 -0.11 -1.58 2.95
C LYS A 63 0.40 -0.38 3.75
N ILE A 64 0.69 -0.66 5.02
CA ILE A 64 1.49 0.18 5.92
C ILE A 64 2.94 -0.29 5.84
N ILE A 65 3.83 0.59 5.40
CA ILE A 65 5.28 0.42 5.49
C ILE A 65 5.69 1.00 6.85
N PHE A 66 6.04 0.11 7.78
CA PHE A 66 6.18 0.41 9.21
C PHE A 66 7.65 0.37 9.63
N HIS A 67 8.16 1.44 10.23
CA HIS A 67 9.49 1.46 10.84
C HIS A 67 9.36 1.24 12.36
N PRO A 68 9.84 0.11 12.91
CA PRO A 68 9.65 -0.21 14.32
C PRO A 68 10.52 0.64 15.23
N SER A 69 10.07 0.82 16.48
CA SER A 69 10.81 1.53 17.53
C SER A 69 12.12 0.84 17.93
N THR A 70 12.28 -0.44 17.59
CA THR A 70 13.48 -1.25 17.87
C THR A 70 14.64 -0.95 16.92
N ASP A 71 14.39 -0.32 15.76
CA ASP A 71 15.44 0.12 14.84
C ASP A 71 15.76 1.61 15.04
N ALA A 72 16.72 1.91 15.91
CA ALA A 72 17.14 3.27 16.27
C ALA A 72 18.03 3.98 15.22
N ASN A 73 17.79 3.74 13.93
CA ASN A 73 18.55 4.32 12.82
C ASN A 73 17.67 5.23 11.96
N ALA A 74 18.25 6.29 11.39
CA ALA A 74 17.56 7.04 10.34
C ALA A 74 17.44 6.16 9.09
N ARG A 75 16.26 6.13 8.47
CA ARG A 75 15.99 5.31 7.29
C ARG A 75 15.39 6.14 6.16
N THR A 76 15.63 5.68 4.95
CA THR A 76 14.97 6.21 3.75
C THR A 76 14.03 5.15 3.20
N PHE A 77 12.75 5.48 3.13
CA PHE A 77 11.73 4.70 2.46
C PHE A 77 11.39 5.37 1.13
N THR A 78 11.55 4.64 0.03
CA THR A 78 11.51 5.21 -1.32
C THR A 78 10.26 4.75 -2.05
N ILE A 79 9.47 5.69 -2.54
CA ILE A 79 8.50 5.46 -3.59
C ILE A 79 9.29 5.39 -4.92
N PRO A 80 9.35 4.22 -5.58
CA PRO A 80 10.09 4.07 -6.84
C PRO A 80 9.46 4.87 -7.98
N ALA A 81 10.24 5.08 -9.05
CA ALA A 81 9.75 5.71 -10.27
C ALA A 81 8.70 4.81 -10.94
N ASN A 82 7.71 5.40 -11.60
CA ASN A 82 6.74 4.65 -12.38
C ASN A 82 7.38 3.77 -13.46
N GLY A 83 8.53 4.18 -14.01
CA GLY A 83 9.28 3.40 -14.99
C GLY A 83 9.85 2.08 -14.45
N SER A 84 10.07 1.97 -13.13
CA SER A 84 10.57 0.74 -12.48
C SER A 84 9.46 -0.05 -11.80
N VAL A 85 8.48 0.64 -11.21
CA VAL A 85 7.35 0.03 -10.49
C VAL A 85 6.08 0.80 -10.85
N ALA A 86 5.36 0.29 -11.84
CA ALA A 86 4.19 0.93 -12.41
C ALA A 86 2.93 0.69 -11.55
N TYR A 87 2.84 1.35 -10.40
CA TYR A 87 1.62 1.34 -9.59
C TYR A 87 0.42 1.88 -10.40
N ALA A 88 -0.77 1.31 -10.19
CA ALA A 88 -2.00 1.85 -10.75
C ALA A 88 -2.34 3.22 -10.11
N THR A 89 -2.95 4.13 -10.87
CA THR A 89 -3.54 5.36 -10.31
C THR A 89 -4.54 5.01 -9.22
N GLY A 90 -4.55 5.76 -8.12
CA GLY A 90 -5.34 5.47 -6.93
C GLY A 90 -4.64 4.54 -5.93
N THR A 91 -3.44 4.03 -6.23
CA THR A 91 -2.65 3.27 -5.25
C THR A 91 -2.35 4.13 -4.02
N VAL A 92 -2.50 3.53 -2.85
CA VAL A 92 -2.22 4.14 -1.55
C VAL A 92 -1.04 3.43 -0.90
N LEU A 93 -0.07 4.19 -0.40
CA LEU A 93 1.02 3.72 0.45
C LEU A 93 0.98 4.50 1.77
N THR A 94 0.92 3.81 2.90
CA THR A 94 0.97 4.45 4.22
C THR A 94 2.32 4.17 4.88
N PHE A 95 2.87 5.17 5.54
CA PHE A 95 4.15 5.12 6.24
C PHE A 95 3.92 5.47 7.71
N ILE A 96 4.46 4.67 8.62
CA ILE A 96 4.43 4.95 10.07
C ILE A 96 5.84 4.87 10.61
N ASN A 97 6.22 5.87 11.40
CA ASN A 97 7.53 5.93 12.05
C ASN A 97 7.38 5.82 13.58
N MET A 98 7.86 4.72 14.16
CA MET A 98 7.97 4.55 15.62
C MET A 98 9.41 4.68 16.15
N THR A 99 10.41 4.78 15.28
CA THR A 99 11.80 4.99 15.72
C THR A 99 12.01 6.39 16.29
N SER A 100 13.01 6.56 17.15
CA SER A 100 13.44 7.88 17.65
C SER A 100 14.07 8.75 16.57
N GLN A 101 14.43 8.17 15.42
CA GLN A 101 15.06 8.86 14.31
C GLN A 101 14.04 9.32 13.26
N VAL A 102 14.47 10.20 12.35
CA VAL A 102 13.63 10.64 11.22
C VAL A 102 13.64 9.58 10.12
N VAL A 103 12.46 9.29 9.56
CA VAL A 103 12.31 8.56 8.30
C VAL A 103 12.18 9.53 7.16
N THR A 104 13.00 9.39 6.13
CA THR A 104 12.85 10.14 4.88
C THR A 104 11.97 9.35 3.92
N ILE A 105 10.82 9.89 3.55
CA ILE A 105 9.98 9.37 2.48
C ILE A 105 10.46 10.01 1.17
N ALA A 106 11.26 9.28 0.42
CA ALA A 106 11.83 9.73 -0.83
C ALA A 106 10.94 9.39 -2.02
N ILE A 107 11.05 10.20 -3.07
CA ILE A 107 10.56 9.86 -4.42
C ILE A 107 11.70 10.10 -5.41
N THR A 108 11.74 9.32 -6.49
CA THR A 108 12.82 9.39 -7.47
C THR A 108 12.53 10.39 -8.59
N THR A 109 12.18 9.93 -9.80
CA THR A 109 11.88 10.80 -10.96
C THR A 109 10.43 11.27 -11.00
N ASP A 110 9.55 10.60 -10.27
CA ASP A 110 8.15 11.00 -10.11
C ASP A 110 8.05 12.23 -9.20
N THR A 111 6.94 12.96 -9.29
CA THR A 111 6.69 14.14 -8.46
C THR A 111 5.76 13.80 -7.29
N MET A 112 6.20 14.09 -6.06
CA MET A 112 5.36 14.00 -4.86
C MET A 112 5.08 15.39 -4.32
N TYR A 113 3.80 15.76 -4.24
CA TYR A 113 3.33 17.02 -3.66
C TYR A 113 2.92 16.82 -2.20
N LEU A 114 3.33 17.73 -1.31
CA LEU A 114 2.80 17.81 0.04
C LEU A 114 1.41 18.47 0.02
N ALA A 115 0.39 17.80 0.55
CA ALA A 115 -0.95 18.36 0.65
C ALA A 115 -0.97 19.64 1.50
N GLY A 116 -1.82 20.60 1.12
CA GLY A 116 -1.89 21.92 1.74
C GLY A 116 -0.81 22.88 1.24
N ALA A 117 0.48 22.51 1.38
CA ALA A 117 1.60 23.38 1.00
C ALA A 117 1.93 23.37 -0.51
N GLY A 118 1.68 22.27 -1.20
CA GLY A 118 1.98 22.12 -2.63
C GLY A 118 3.48 22.03 -2.97
N THR A 119 4.36 21.94 -1.98
CA THR A 119 5.81 21.77 -2.20
C THR A 119 6.12 20.35 -2.69
N THR A 120 7.21 20.21 -3.43
CA THR A 120 7.62 18.93 -4.05
C THR A 120 8.90 18.37 -3.45
N GLY A 121 9.09 17.05 -3.61
CA GLY A 121 10.30 16.32 -3.23
C GLY A 121 10.12 15.46 -1.97
N SER A 122 11.22 14.88 -1.49
CA SER A 122 11.23 14.00 -0.30
C SER A 122 10.67 14.68 0.94
N ARG A 123 9.97 13.92 1.78
CA ARG A 123 9.42 14.37 3.06
C ARG A 123 10.14 13.73 4.23
N SER A 124 10.22 14.45 5.35
CA SER A 124 10.69 13.92 6.62
C SER A 124 9.50 13.56 7.50
N LEU A 125 9.48 12.33 8.01
CA LEU A 125 8.49 11.82 8.95
C LEU A 125 9.14 11.66 10.32
N ALA A 126 8.74 12.49 11.27
CA ALA A 126 9.22 12.45 12.65
C ALA A 126 8.72 11.21 13.42
N GLN A 127 9.29 10.97 14.60
CA GLN A 127 8.82 9.91 15.51
C GLN A 127 7.32 10.09 15.81
N TYR A 128 6.60 8.97 15.88
CA TYR A 128 5.14 8.89 16.01
C TYR A 128 4.38 9.52 14.83
N GLY A 129 5.06 9.78 13.73
CA GLY A 129 4.46 10.28 12.51
C GLY A 129 3.75 9.20 11.71
N ILE A 130 2.68 9.62 11.01
CA ILE A 130 2.01 8.83 9.97
C ILE A 130 1.87 9.69 8.72
N ALA A 131 2.12 9.10 7.55
CA ALA A 131 1.90 9.74 6.27
C ALA A 131 1.31 8.78 5.23
N THR A 132 0.40 9.26 4.40
CA THR A 132 -0.23 8.49 3.34
C THR A 132 0.00 9.19 2.01
N ALA A 133 0.60 8.47 1.06
CA ALA A 133 0.83 8.90 -0.30
C ALA A 133 -0.17 8.22 -1.25
N VAL A 134 -0.86 9.02 -2.07
CA VAL A 134 -1.84 8.55 -3.06
C VAL A 134 -1.33 8.87 -4.46
N LYS A 135 -1.31 7.87 -5.34
CA LYS A 135 -0.93 8.05 -6.73
C LYS A 135 -2.06 8.73 -7.52
N MET A 136 -1.82 9.95 -8.00
CA MET A 136 -2.81 10.78 -8.69
C MET A 136 -2.77 10.60 -10.22
N THR A 137 -1.57 10.42 -10.77
CA THR A 137 -1.33 10.16 -12.21
C THR A 137 -0.21 9.14 -12.36
N SER A 138 0.24 8.87 -13.59
CA SER A 138 1.37 7.96 -13.84
C SER A 138 2.63 8.38 -13.08
N THR A 139 2.90 9.68 -12.93
CA THR A 139 4.14 10.20 -12.32
C THR A 139 3.89 11.21 -11.20
N THR A 140 2.65 11.36 -10.71
CA THR A 140 2.31 12.32 -9.66
C THR A 140 1.70 11.63 -8.45
N TRP A 141 2.20 11.99 -7.27
CA TRP A 141 1.72 11.54 -5.96
C TRP A 141 1.34 12.75 -5.09
N LEU A 142 0.33 12.59 -4.26
CA LEU A 142 -0.03 13.54 -3.20
C LEU A 142 0.19 12.85 -1.85
N ILE A 143 0.96 13.45 -0.95
CA ILE A 143 1.23 12.93 0.39
C ILE A 143 0.69 13.87 1.46
N SER A 144 0.14 13.31 2.53
CA SER A 144 -0.34 14.06 3.70
C SER A 144 -0.14 13.25 4.98
N GLY A 145 -0.08 13.90 6.12
CA GLY A 145 0.16 13.21 7.39
C GLY A 145 0.45 14.13 8.57
N THR A 146 0.58 13.53 9.75
CA THR A 146 1.01 14.21 10.98
C THR A 146 2.47 13.89 11.28
N GLY A 147 3.24 14.87 11.75
CA GLY A 147 4.69 14.72 11.90
C GLY A 147 5.44 14.66 10.57
N LEU A 148 4.79 15.08 9.48
CA LEU A 148 5.34 15.11 8.12
C LEU A 148 5.71 16.55 7.74
N THR A 149 6.93 16.75 7.23
CA THR A 149 7.42 18.04 6.70
C THR A 149 8.05 17.87 5.33
#